data_AF-A0A420WNZ0-F1
#
_entry.id   AF-A0A420WNZ0-F1
#
_cell.length_a   1.000
_cell.length_b   1.000
_cell.length_c   1.000
_cell.angle_alpha   90.00
_cell.angle_beta   90.00
_cell.angle_gamma   90.00
#
_symmetry.space_group_name_H-M   'P 1'
#
loop_
_entity.id
_entity.type
_entity.pdbx_description
1 polymer ?
#
loop_
_entity_poly.entity_id
_entity_poly.type
_entity_poly.pdbx_seq_one_letter_code
_entity_poly.pdbx_strand_id
1 'polypeptide(L)'
;MPRYIRRIPRPDIPTFPPFGIGHNGGPPLSTGWQVTCWKKAKEKAFAAPREVVLMRLRRARELGMTYQQYTAILLDKGKVP
;
A
#
# COMPACT_ATOMS: atom_id res chain seq x y z
N MET A 1 19.50 -3.28 -48.12
CA MET A 1 19.12 -4.43 -47.27
C MET A 1 19.34 -4.04 -45.80
N PRO A 2 18.30 -3.73 -45.02
CA PRO A 2 18.48 -3.46 -43.60
C PRO A 2 18.71 -4.78 -42.85
N ARG A 3 19.85 -4.90 -42.16
CA ARG A 3 20.16 -6.05 -41.29
C ARG A 3 19.18 -6.02 -40.11
N TYR A 4 18.23 -6.94 -40.11
CA TYR A 4 17.38 -7.22 -38.95
C TYR A 4 18.25 -7.90 -37.88
N ILE A 5 18.83 -7.11 -36.97
CA ILE A 5 19.51 -7.63 -35.79
C ILE A 5 18.42 -8.26 -34.92
N ARG A 6 18.29 -9.59 -34.98
CA ARG A 6 17.50 -10.35 -34.00
C ARG A 6 18.11 -10.04 -32.63
N ARG A 7 17.41 -9.25 -31.80
CA ARG A 7 17.72 -9.13 -30.38
C ARG A 7 17.47 -10.52 -29.78
N ILE A 8 18.53 -11.31 -29.63
CA ILE A 8 18.49 -12.52 -28.83
C ILE A 8 18.16 -12.05 -27.40
N PRO A 9 17.05 -12.49 -26.77
CA PRO A 9 16.80 -12.18 -25.37
C PRO A 9 17.95 -12.76 -24.57
N ARG A 10 18.70 -11.90 -23.88
CA ARG A 10 19.78 -12.33 -23.00
C ARG A 10 19.17 -13.11 -21.82
N PRO A 11 19.42 -14.43 -21.70
CA PRO A 11 18.76 -15.28 -20.70
C PRO A 11 19.19 -14.97 -19.26
N ASP A 12 20.23 -14.15 -19.11
CA ASP A 12 20.85 -13.71 -17.85
C ASP A 12 20.27 -12.40 -17.29
N ILE A 13 19.41 -11.69 -18.04
CA ILE A 13 18.75 -10.48 -17.53
C ILE A 13 17.41 -10.90 -16.90
N PRO A 14 17.25 -10.81 -15.56
CA PRO A 14 15.93 -10.93 -14.98
C PRO A 14 15.06 -9.83 -15.58
N THR A 15 14.03 -10.22 -16.34
CA THR A 15 12.94 -9.32 -16.70
C THR A 15 12.49 -8.67 -15.40
N PHE A 16 12.60 -7.33 -15.32
CA PHE A 16 12.27 -6.53 -14.13
C PHE A 16 11.15 -7.18 -13.33
N PRO A 17 11.21 -7.20 -11.98
CA PRO A 17 10.04 -7.60 -11.21
C PRO A 17 8.86 -6.75 -11.72
N PRO A 18 7.62 -7.27 -11.75
CA PRO A 18 6.46 -6.62 -12.37
C PRO A 18 6.03 -5.30 -11.70
N PHE A 19 6.90 -4.73 -10.88
CA PHE A 19 6.70 -3.57 -10.08
C PHE A 19 7.84 -2.58 -10.33
N GLY A 20 7.49 -1.36 -10.75
CA GLY A 20 8.43 -0.31 -11.11
C GLY A 20 9.26 0.23 -9.92
N ILE A 21 10.16 1.16 -10.24
CA ILE A 21 10.96 1.89 -9.25
C ILE A 21 10.02 2.54 -8.22
N GLY A 22 10.30 2.33 -6.92
CA GLY A 22 9.48 2.82 -5.82
C GLY A 22 8.47 1.81 -5.26
N HIS A 23 8.37 0.61 -5.85
CA HIS A 23 7.56 -0.45 -5.27
C HIS A 23 8.29 -1.16 -4.12
N ASN A 24 7.63 -1.28 -2.98
CA ASN A 24 8.18 -1.90 -1.76
C ASN A 24 8.06 -3.43 -1.74
N GLY A 25 7.44 -4.05 -2.75
CA GLY A 25 7.35 -5.51 -2.91
C GLY A 25 6.46 -6.23 -1.89
N GLY A 26 6.00 -5.51 -0.85
CA GLY A 26 5.32 -6.10 0.29
C GLY A 26 6.23 -7.04 1.10
N PRO A 27 5.78 -7.49 2.28
CA PRO A 27 6.48 -8.52 3.02
C PRO A 27 6.38 -9.87 2.28
N PRO A 28 7.42 -10.73 2.32
CA PRO A 28 7.36 -12.07 1.75
C PRO A 28 6.45 -12.96 2.60
N LEU A 29 5.17 -13.04 2.23
CA LEU A 29 4.15 -13.81 2.94
C LEU A 29 4.09 -15.26 2.42
N SER A 30 5.15 -16.04 2.68
CA SER A 30 5.30 -17.41 2.14
C SER A 30 4.58 -18.51 2.96
N THR A 31 4.22 -18.23 4.21
CA THR A 31 3.56 -19.19 5.12
C THR A 31 2.36 -18.58 5.85
N GLY A 32 1.44 -19.42 6.32
CA GLY A 32 0.26 -18.97 7.10
C GLY A 32 0.62 -18.23 8.40
N TRP A 33 1.73 -18.59 9.04
CA TRP A 33 2.20 -17.89 10.24
C TRP A 33 2.69 -16.48 9.93
N GLN A 34 3.48 -16.30 8.86
CA GLN A 34 3.94 -14.99 8.42
C GLN A 34 2.76 -14.06 8.06
N VAL A 35 1.73 -14.59 7.39
CA VAL A 35 0.48 -13.84 7.10
C VAL A 35 -0.20 -13.39 8.40
N THR A 36 -0.25 -14.27 9.40
CA THR A 36 -0.87 -13.96 10.69
C THR A 36 -0.11 -12.88 11.44
N CYS A 37 1.21 -13.00 11.53
CA CYS A 37 2.07 -11.98 12.14
C CYS A 37 1.92 -10.63 11.41
N TRP A 38 1.89 -10.64 10.08
CA TRP A 38 1.73 -9.43 9.29
C TRP A 38 0.38 -8.75 9.51
N LYS A 39 -0.72 -9.51 9.56
CA LYS A 39 -2.06 -8.97 9.87
C LYS A 39 -2.06 -8.24 11.22
N LYS A 40 -1.53 -8.88 12.26
CA LYS A 40 -1.40 -8.27 13.60
C LYS A 40 -0.52 -7.02 13.60
N ALA A 41 0.61 -7.07 12.91
CA ALA A 41 1.51 -5.92 12.82
C ALA A 41 0.87 -4.74 12.06
N LYS A 42 0.16 -5.03 10.96
CA LYS A 42 -0.59 -4.04 10.19
C LYS A 42 -1.68 -3.39 11.06
N GLU A 43 -2.50 -4.17 11.74
CA GLU A 43 -3.55 -3.66 12.64
C GLU A 43 -2.96 -2.75 13.71
N LYS A 44 -1.86 -3.17 14.34
CA LYS A 44 -1.16 -2.37 15.35
C LYS A 44 -0.58 -1.07 14.79
N ALA A 45 0.00 -1.11 13.59
CA ALA A 45 0.61 0.07 12.96
C ALA A 45 -0.41 1.15 12.59
N PHE A 46 -1.64 0.77 12.27
CA PHE A 46 -2.72 1.70 11.92
C PHE A 46 -3.69 1.99 13.07
N ALA A 47 -3.44 1.45 14.27
CA ALA A 47 -4.21 1.77 15.45
C ALA A 47 -3.96 3.23 15.86
N ALA A 48 -5.02 3.96 16.14
CA ALA A 48 -4.96 5.33 16.64
C ALA A 48 -5.47 5.39 18.09
N PRO A 49 -4.96 6.29 18.94
CA PRO A 49 -5.53 6.55 20.26
C PRO A 49 -7.02 6.89 20.16
N ARG A 50 -7.78 6.53 21.20
CA ARG A 50 -9.24 6.72 21.24
C ARG A 50 -9.64 8.16 20.95
N GLU A 51 -8.93 9.12 21.51
CA GLU A 51 -9.18 10.55 21.38
C GLU A 51 -9.03 11.00 19.92
N VAL A 52 -8.03 10.47 19.22
CA VAL A 52 -7.81 10.73 17.79
C VAL A 52 -8.94 10.13 16.95
N VAL A 53 -9.39 8.92 17.27
CA VAL A 53 -10.55 8.30 16.59
C VAL A 53 -11.81 9.13 16.79
N LEU A 54 -12.08 9.62 18.00
CA LEU A 54 -13.24 10.46 18.30
C LEU A 54 -13.19 11.81 17.58
N MET A 55 -12.02 12.46 17.55
CA MET A 55 -11.82 13.70 16.78
C MET A 55 -12.09 13.49 15.29
N ARG A 56 -11.53 12.42 14.71
CA ARG A 56 -11.74 12.06 13.29
C ARG A 56 -13.22 11.74 13.00
N LEU A 57 -13.90 11.00 13.89
CA LEU A 57 -15.32 10.70 13.79
C LEU A 57 -16.17 11.97 13.81
N ARG A 58 -15.88 12.91 14.72
CA ARG A 58 -16.57 14.20 14.79
C ARG A 58 -16.41 14.97 13.48
N ARG A 59 -15.18 15.09 12.97
CA ARG A 59 -14.90 15.80 11.72
C ARG A 59 -15.57 15.11 10.51
N ALA A 60 -15.54 13.79 10.45
CA ALA A 60 -16.22 13.04 9.39
C ALA A 60 -17.73 13.35 9.36
N ARG A 61 -18.37 13.41 10.54
CA ARG A 61 -19.79 13.82 10.64
C ARG A 61 -20.03 15.26 10.21
N GLU A 62 -19.18 16.20 10.62
CA GLU A 62 -19.28 17.61 10.20
C GLU A 62 -19.17 17.77 8.67
N LEU A 63 -18.36 16.93 8.03
CA LEU A 63 -18.20 16.89 6.57
C LEU A 63 -19.23 16.01 5.85
N GLY A 64 -20.16 15.37 6.57
CA GLY A 64 -21.17 14.49 5.98
C GLY A 64 -20.63 13.21 5.35
N MET A 65 -19.47 12.71 5.81
CA MET A 65 -18.84 11.47 5.31
C MET A 65 -18.70 10.41 6.38
N THR A 66 -18.51 9.17 5.96
CA THR A 66 -18.21 8.06 6.87
C THR A 66 -16.78 8.17 7.43
N TYR A 67 -16.54 7.57 8.60
CA TYR A 67 -15.20 7.48 9.18
C TYR A 67 -14.20 6.77 8.25
N GLN A 68 -14.66 5.75 7.52
CA GLN A 68 -13.85 5.00 6.57
C GLN A 68 -13.39 5.88 5.40
N GLN A 69 -14.29 6.70 4.85
CA GLN A 69 -13.93 7.66 3.80
C GLN A 69 -12.94 8.72 4.31
N TYR A 70 -13.20 9.27 5.51
CA TYR A 70 -12.32 10.25 6.14
C TYR A 70 -10.90 9.71 6.32
N THR A 71 -10.77 8.50 6.89
CA THR A 71 -9.47 7.86 7.12
C THR A 71 -8.78 7.46 5.82
N ALA A 72 -9.52 7.02 4.80
CA ALA A 72 -8.95 6.73 3.48
C ALA A 72 -8.33 7.99 2.84
N ILE A 73 -9.02 9.14 2.86
CA ILE A 73 -8.49 10.41 2.34
C ILE A 73 -7.24 10.83 3.12
N LEU A 74 -7.29 10.76 4.45
CA LEU A 74 -6.16 11.12 5.30
C LEU A 74 -4.92 10.27 5.01
N LEU A 75 -5.09 8.96 4.83
CA LEU A 75 -3.98 8.04 4.55
C LEU A 75 -3.45 8.17 3.11
N ASP A 76 -4.31 8.50 2.16
CA ASP A 76 -3.95 8.71 0.74
C ASP A 76 -3.25 10.06 0.53
N LYS A 77 -3.79 11.14 1.10
CA LYS A 77 -3.37 12.52 0.79
C LYS A 77 -2.57 13.20 1.89
N GLY A 78 -2.54 12.63 3.09
CA GLY A 78 -1.93 13.24 4.28
C GLY A 78 -2.71 14.40 4.88
N LYS A 79 -3.81 14.83 4.26
CA LYS A 79 -4.67 15.92 4.71
C LYS A 79 -6.14 15.67 4.34
N VAL A 80 -7.03 16.27 5.11
CA VAL A 80 -8.49 16.16 4.94
C VAL A 80 -9.05 17.58 4.72
N PRO A 81 -10.13 17.75 3.94
CA PRO A 81 -10.68 19.07 3.63
C PRO A 81 -11.16 19.89 4.85
#